data_AF-A0A2V9XPA1-F1
#
_entry.id   AF-A0A2V9XPA1-F1
#
_cell.length_a   1.000
_cell.length_b   1.000
_cell.length_c   1.000
_cell.angle_alpha   90.00
_cell.angle_beta   90.00
_cell.angle_gamma   90.00
#
_symmetry.space_group_name_H-M   'P 1'
#
loop_
_entity.id
_entity.type
_entity.pdbx_description
1 polymer ?
#
loop_
_entity_poly.entity_id
_entity_poly.type
_entity_poly.pdbx_seq_one_letter_code
_entity_poly.pdbx_strand_id
1 'polypeptide(L)'
;MKNTGENVVRIEALALNALADRIAGPMGAAFQRGVDLMFCCAGRVVVTGMGKSGLIARKIAATLSSTGTPALYLHPVEALHGDLGMVVRGDVVLALSASGETEEILALLATIKRLQVPLISMTGD
;
A
#
# COMPACT_ATOMS: atom_id res chain seq x y z
N MET A 1 25.07 18.11 -17.21
CA MET A 1 23.68 18.50 -16.88
C MET A 1 22.73 18.60 -18.07
N LYS A 2 23.18 18.49 -19.34
CA LYS A 2 22.22 18.28 -20.45
C LYS A 2 21.54 16.91 -20.29
N ASN A 3 20.23 16.85 -20.50
CA ASN A 3 19.35 15.67 -20.53
C ASN A 3 18.96 15.01 -19.19
N THR A 4 19.19 15.64 -18.04
CA THR A 4 18.81 15.04 -16.74
C THR A 4 17.31 14.72 -16.63
N GLY A 5 16.43 15.64 -17.03
CA GLY A 5 14.97 15.42 -16.96
C GLY A 5 14.50 14.29 -17.87
N GLU A 6 15.01 14.22 -19.09
CA GLU A 6 14.75 13.12 -20.02
C GLU A 6 15.19 11.76 -19.44
N ASN A 7 16.37 11.72 -18.84
CA ASN A 7 16.91 10.49 -18.25
C ASN A 7 16.05 10.00 -17.07
N VAL A 8 15.54 10.90 -16.22
CA VAL A 8 14.64 10.51 -15.11
C VAL A 8 13.39 9.83 -15.63
N VAL A 9 12.72 10.43 -16.63
CA VAL A 9 11.51 9.85 -17.22
C VAL A 9 11.80 8.49 -17.89
N ARG A 10 12.95 8.36 -18.57
CA ARG A 10 13.37 7.06 -19.16
C ARG A 10 13.59 5.99 -18.09
N ILE A 11 14.20 6.34 -16.96
CA ILE A 11 14.41 5.40 -15.84
C ILE A 11 13.06 4.95 -15.26
N GLU A 12 12.11 5.87 -15.08
CA GLU A 12 10.77 5.54 -14.60
C GLU A 12 10.03 4.62 -15.58
N ALA A 13 10.10 4.89 -16.88
CA ALA A 13 9.50 4.02 -17.90
C ALA A 13 10.08 2.60 -17.88
N LEU A 14 11.39 2.46 -17.71
CA LEU A 14 12.04 1.15 -17.56
C LEU A 14 11.57 0.43 -16.29
N ALA A 15 11.42 1.16 -15.18
CA ALA A 15 10.90 0.59 -13.93
C ALA A 15 9.46 0.08 -14.07
N LEU A 16 8.62 0.78 -14.84
CA LEU A 16 7.25 0.34 -15.15
C LEU A 16 7.22 -0.93 -16.02
N ASN A 17 8.09 -1.04 -17.03
CA ASN A 17 8.22 -2.27 -17.81
C ASN A 17 8.64 -3.45 -16.93
N ALA A 18 9.65 -3.25 -16.07
CA ALA A 18 10.09 -4.29 -15.15
C ALA A 18 9.01 -4.67 -14.10
N LEU A 19 8.10 -3.74 -13.76
CA LEU A 19 6.95 -4.06 -12.92
C LEU A 19 5.93 -4.94 -13.67
N ALA A 20 5.65 -4.65 -14.94
CA ALA A 20 4.76 -5.46 -15.77
C ALA A 20 5.26 -6.91 -15.87
N ASP A 21 6.56 -7.10 -16.12
CA ASP A 21 7.18 -8.44 -16.18
C ASP A 21 7.07 -9.19 -14.85
N ARG A 22 7.26 -8.48 -13.72
CA ARG A 22 7.12 -9.07 -12.38
C ARG A 22 5.68 -9.51 -12.10
N ILE A 23 4.69 -8.68 -12.45
CA ILE A 23 3.26 -9.02 -12.31
C ILE A 23 2.90 -10.20 -13.21
N ALA A 24 3.43 -10.26 -14.44
CA ALA A 24 3.18 -11.39 -15.34
C ALA A 24 3.89 -12.69 -14.89
N GLY A 25 4.98 -12.58 -14.14
CA GLY A 25 5.77 -13.72 -13.68
C GLY A 25 5.74 -13.89 -12.15
N PRO A 26 6.87 -13.69 -11.46
CA PRO A 26 7.07 -14.15 -10.08
C PRO A 26 6.13 -13.52 -9.05
N MET A 27 5.61 -12.32 -9.30
CA MET A 27 4.68 -11.64 -8.39
C MET A 27 3.20 -11.91 -8.73
N GLY A 28 2.89 -12.55 -9.87
CA GLY A 28 1.50 -12.64 -10.36
C GLY A 28 0.52 -13.26 -9.38
N ALA A 29 0.89 -14.39 -8.77
CA ALA A 29 0.04 -15.06 -7.78
C ALA A 29 -0.17 -14.21 -6.51
N ALA A 30 0.85 -13.49 -6.04
CA ALA A 30 0.74 -12.63 -4.87
C ALA A 30 -0.08 -11.37 -5.16
N PHE A 31 0.12 -10.79 -6.34
CA PHE A 31 -0.64 -9.65 -6.84
C PHE A 31 -2.13 -9.98 -6.94
N GLN A 32 -2.48 -11.10 -7.58
CA GLN A 32 -3.87 -11.53 -7.71
C GLN A 32 -4.52 -11.75 -6.35
N ARG A 33 -3.84 -12.43 -5.41
CA ARG A 33 -4.36 -12.59 -4.04
C ARG A 33 -4.62 -11.25 -3.34
N GLY A 34 -3.74 -10.27 -3.52
CA GLY A 34 -3.94 -8.93 -2.97
C GLY A 34 -5.18 -8.24 -3.56
N VAL A 35 -5.37 -8.34 -4.88
CA VAL A 35 -6.57 -7.83 -5.57
C VAL A 35 -7.83 -8.53 -5.06
N ASP A 36 -7.82 -9.86 -4.94
CA ASP A 36 -8.96 -10.64 -4.47
C ASP A 36 -9.35 -10.28 -3.03
N LEU A 37 -8.36 -10.07 -2.15
CA LEU A 37 -8.61 -9.61 -0.79
C LEU A 37 -9.29 -8.24 -0.76
N MET A 38 -8.83 -7.29 -1.59
CA MET A 38 -9.45 -5.97 -1.70
C MET A 38 -10.85 -6.04 -2.32
N PHE A 39 -11.05 -6.89 -3.33
CA PHE A 39 -12.34 -7.07 -4.00
C PHE A 39 -13.39 -7.68 -3.07
N CYS A 40 -13.01 -8.65 -2.24
CA CYS A 40 -13.87 -9.29 -1.25
C CYS A 40 -13.97 -8.51 0.07
N CYS A 41 -13.39 -7.31 0.15
CA CYS A 41 -13.41 -6.50 1.37
C CYS A 41 -14.85 -6.06 1.69
N ALA A 42 -15.35 -6.44 2.88
CA ALA A 42 -16.70 -6.11 3.33
C ALA A 42 -16.76 -4.75 4.06
N GLY A 43 -15.62 -4.28 4.56
CA GLY A 43 -15.46 -2.97 5.16
C GLY A 43 -14.82 -1.98 4.20
N ARG A 44 -13.60 -1.53 4.54
CA ARG A 44 -12.83 -0.54 3.78
C ARG A 44 -11.40 -1.02 3.57
N VAL A 45 -10.79 -0.55 2.50
CA VAL A 45 -9.34 -0.68 2.29
C VAL A 45 -8.64 0.47 3.04
N VAL A 46 -7.94 0.14 4.13
CA VAL A 46 -7.14 1.09 4.91
C VAL A 46 -5.72 1.10 4.34
N VAL A 47 -5.33 2.21 3.71
CA VAL A 47 -4.02 2.36 3.09
C VAL A 47 -3.10 3.16 4.01
N THR A 48 -1.89 2.68 4.25
CA THR A 48 -0.95 3.32 5.17
C THR A 48 0.48 3.33 4.62
N GLY A 49 1.29 4.33 5.00
CA GLY A 49 2.67 4.50 4.55
C GLY A 49 3.30 5.77 5.12
N MET A 50 4.64 5.80 5.22
CA MET A 50 5.39 6.97 5.71
C MET A 50 6.00 7.79 4.56
N GLY A 51 6.15 9.10 4.78
CA GLY A 51 6.87 10.00 3.86
C GLY A 51 6.32 9.95 2.42
N LYS A 52 7.19 9.71 1.44
CA LYS A 52 6.80 9.60 0.02
C LYS A 52 5.80 8.45 -0.21
N SER A 53 5.98 7.32 0.47
CA SER A 53 5.02 6.21 0.42
C SER A 53 3.66 6.62 0.99
N GLY A 54 3.63 7.49 2.00
CA GLY A 54 2.40 8.09 2.54
C GLY A 54 1.65 8.96 1.52
N LEU A 55 2.37 9.73 0.69
CA LEU A 55 1.76 10.51 -0.41
C LEU A 55 1.10 9.58 -1.45
N ILE A 56 1.80 8.52 -1.85
CA ILE A 56 1.26 7.53 -2.78
C ILE A 56 0.10 6.75 -2.16
N ALA A 57 0.20 6.35 -0.90
CA ALA A 57 -0.87 5.69 -0.15
C ALA A 57 -2.15 6.53 -0.11
N ARG A 58 -2.02 7.85 0.12
CA ARG A 58 -3.15 8.78 0.06
C ARG A 58 -3.77 8.86 -1.34
N LYS A 59 -2.95 8.86 -2.39
CA LYS A 59 -3.43 8.85 -3.78
C LYS A 59 -4.13 7.54 -4.15
N ILE A 60 -3.62 6.40 -3.68
CA ILE A 60 -4.26 5.09 -3.86
C ILE A 60 -5.62 5.08 -3.19
N ALA A 61 -5.71 5.47 -1.91
CA ALA A 61 -6.98 5.53 -1.17
C ALA A 61 -8.01 6.43 -1.88
N ALA A 62 -7.60 7.60 -2.35
CA ALA A 62 -8.48 8.49 -3.11
C ALA A 62 -8.97 7.85 -4.43
N THR A 63 -8.08 7.16 -5.16
CA THR A 63 -8.41 6.49 -6.42
C THR A 63 -9.39 5.34 -6.19
N LEU A 64 -9.15 4.49 -5.20
CA LEU A 64 -10.05 3.40 -4.81
C LEU A 64 -11.44 3.91 -4.47
N SER A 65 -11.52 4.92 -3.60
CA SER A 65 -12.81 5.53 -3.22
C SER A 65 -13.55 6.14 -4.42
N SER A 66 -12.84 6.74 -5.37
CA SER A 66 -13.46 7.28 -6.60
C SER A 66 -13.91 6.22 -7.61
N THR A 67 -13.39 5.00 -7.50
CA THR A 67 -13.67 3.88 -8.42
C THR A 67 -14.62 2.84 -7.81
N GLY A 68 -15.23 3.15 -6.67
CA GLY A 68 -16.26 2.34 -6.03
C GLY A 68 -15.75 1.37 -4.96
N THR A 69 -14.46 1.40 -4.62
CA THR A 69 -13.89 0.63 -3.51
C THR A 69 -13.71 1.54 -2.29
N PRO A 70 -14.51 1.42 -1.22
CA PRO A 70 -14.37 2.25 -0.03
C PRO A 70 -12.94 2.17 0.55
N ALA A 71 -12.23 3.30 0.61
CA ALA A 71 -10.86 3.33 1.09
C ALA A 71 -10.53 4.62 1.85
N LEU A 72 -9.59 4.52 2.79
CA LEU A 72 -9.09 5.66 3.55
C LEU A 72 -7.59 5.56 3.75
N TYR A 73 -6.94 6.72 3.90
CA TYR A 73 -5.54 6.79 4.28
C TYR A 73 -5.42 6.92 5.80
N LEU A 74 -4.59 6.09 6.41
CA LEU A 74 -4.25 6.13 7.83
C LEU A 74 -2.76 6.41 7.99
N HIS A 75 -2.40 7.55 8.59
CA HIS A 75 -1.00 7.87 8.84
C HIS A 75 -0.45 6.98 9.97
N PRO A 76 0.70 6.29 9.79
CA PRO A 76 1.22 5.37 10.81
C PRO A 76 1.41 6.00 12.20
N VAL A 77 1.98 7.21 12.24
CA VAL A 77 2.17 7.94 13.51
C VAL A 77 0.82 8.25 14.19
N GLU A 78 -0.18 8.73 13.46
CA GLU A 78 -1.51 9.04 14.03
C GLU A 78 -2.18 7.76 14.54
N ALA A 79 -2.03 6.65 13.80
CA ALA A 79 -2.54 5.34 14.20
C ALA A 79 -1.96 4.89 15.55
N LEU A 80 -0.66 5.04 15.76
CA LEU A 80 0.01 4.72 17.03
C LEU A 80 -0.48 5.59 18.21
N HIS A 81 -1.05 6.76 17.94
CA HIS A 81 -1.57 7.68 18.94
C HIS A 81 -3.10 7.62 19.09
N GLY A 82 -3.78 6.62 18.51
CA GLY A 82 -5.20 6.33 18.77
C GLY A 82 -6.03 6.04 17.53
N ASP A 83 -5.62 6.53 16.36
CA ASP A 83 -6.42 6.41 15.14
C ASP A 83 -6.47 4.98 14.58
N LEU A 84 -5.68 4.06 15.15
CA LEU A 84 -5.75 2.64 14.80
C LEU A 84 -7.12 2.02 15.14
N GLY A 85 -7.91 2.65 16.02
CA GLY A 85 -9.32 2.31 16.23
C GLY A 85 -10.21 2.50 15.00
N MET A 86 -9.74 3.19 13.96
CA MET A 86 -10.43 3.30 12.67
C MET A 86 -10.41 2.00 11.87
N VAL A 87 -9.46 1.10 12.16
CA VAL A 87 -9.37 -0.23 11.54
C VAL A 87 -10.28 -1.18 12.29
N VAL A 88 -11.26 -1.75 11.60
CA VAL A 88 -12.26 -2.65 12.18
C VAL A 88 -12.28 -4.00 11.47
N ARG A 89 -12.91 -5.00 12.08
CA ARG A 89 -13.10 -6.31 11.43
C ARG A 89 -13.86 -6.15 10.12
N GLY A 90 -13.40 -6.84 9.09
CA GLY A 90 -13.96 -6.75 7.73
C GLY A 90 -13.23 -5.77 6.82
N ASP A 91 -12.37 -4.89 7.37
CA ASP A 91 -11.44 -4.08 6.59
C ASP A 91 -10.32 -4.95 5.98
N VAL A 92 -9.52 -4.33 5.11
CA VAL A 92 -8.24 -4.85 4.61
C VAL A 92 -7.20 -3.74 4.75
N VAL A 93 -6.02 -4.05 5.28
CA VAL A 93 -4.92 -3.08 5.37
C VAL A 93 -3.96 -3.24 4.19
N LEU A 94 -3.68 -2.15 3.49
CA LEU A 94 -2.65 -2.04 2.47
C LEU A 94 -1.51 -1.15 2.98
N ALA A 95 -0.37 -1.75 3.35
CA ALA A 95 0.78 -1.05 3.89
C ALA A 95 1.87 -0.85 2.83
N LEU A 96 2.32 0.39 2.64
CA LEU A 96 3.41 0.75 1.73
C LEU A 96 4.67 1.09 2.53
N SER A 97 5.75 0.34 2.30
CA SER A 97 7.07 0.61 2.86
C SER A 97 8.14 0.17 1.85
N ALA A 98 8.92 1.11 1.31
CA ALA A 98 9.92 0.77 0.29
C ALA A 98 10.95 -0.24 0.80
N SER A 99 11.47 -0.03 2.02
CA SER A 99 12.44 -0.94 2.65
C SER A 99 11.81 -2.16 3.32
N GLY A 100 10.50 -2.18 3.54
CA GLY A 100 9.83 -3.18 4.38
C GLY A 100 10.12 -3.06 5.90
N GLU A 101 11.02 -2.17 6.28
CA GLU A 101 11.56 -2.05 7.66
C GLU A 101 11.12 -0.75 8.36
N THR A 102 10.15 -0.01 7.81
CA THR A 102 9.68 1.25 8.41
C THR A 102 9.10 1.02 9.80
N GLU A 103 9.77 1.53 10.84
CA GLU A 103 9.43 1.28 12.25
C GLU A 103 7.98 1.58 12.60
N GLU A 104 7.43 2.69 12.10
CA GLU A 104 6.05 3.07 12.38
C GLU A 104 5.05 2.10 11.77
N ILE A 105 5.36 1.49 10.63
CA ILE A 105 4.53 0.45 9.99
C ILE A 105 4.67 -0.87 10.76
N LEU A 106 5.90 -1.25 11.12
CA LEU A 106 6.17 -2.47 11.90
C LEU A 106 5.44 -2.44 13.25
N ALA A 107 5.38 -1.29 13.90
CA ALA A 107 4.66 -1.10 15.15
C ALA A 107 3.14 -1.35 15.04
N LEU A 108 2.54 -1.21 13.85
CA LEU A 108 1.12 -1.51 13.63
C LEU A 108 0.82 -3.02 13.53
N LEU A 109 1.82 -3.83 13.17
CA LEU A 109 1.62 -5.25 12.82
C LEU A 109 0.99 -6.07 13.93
N ALA A 110 1.42 -5.84 15.19
CA ALA A 110 0.88 -6.57 16.34
C ALA A 110 -0.62 -6.32 16.51
N THR A 111 -1.06 -5.09 16.31
CA THR A 111 -2.48 -4.73 16.43
C THR A 111 -3.29 -5.21 15.23
N ILE A 112 -2.77 -5.07 14.00
CA ILE A 112 -3.43 -5.59 12.79
C ILE A 112 -3.66 -7.10 12.92
N LYS A 113 -2.65 -7.84 13.40
CA LYS A 113 -2.74 -9.28 13.69
C LYS A 113 -3.81 -9.59 14.74
N ARG A 114 -3.88 -8.80 15.82
CA ARG A 114 -4.91 -8.95 16.88
C ARG A 114 -6.33 -8.69 16.36
N LEU A 115 -6.49 -7.74 15.44
CA LEU A 115 -7.77 -7.43 14.80
C LEU A 115 -8.20 -8.49 13.78
N GLN A 116 -7.28 -9.39 13.39
CA GLN A 116 -7.50 -10.44 12.39
C GLN A 116 -7.94 -9.87 11.04
N VAL A 117 -7.40 -8.70 10.70
CA VAL A 117 -7.64 -8.02 9.43
C VAL A 117 -6.58 -8.47 8.42
N PRO A 118 -6.95 -8.81 7.17
CA PRO A 118 -5.98 -9.13 6.13
C PRO A 118 -5.00 -7.97 5.91
N LEU A 119 -3.71 -8.30 5.79
CA LEU A 119 -2.63 -7.35 5.53
C LEU A 119 -2.02 -7.65 4.16
N ILE A 120 -1.99 -6.63 3.30
CA ILE A 120 -1.26 -6.61 2.05
C ILE A 120 -0.09 -5.64 2.23
N SER A 121 1.13 -6.10 1.99
CA SER A 121 2.34 -5.26 2.05
C SER A 121 2.90 -5.01 0.66
N MET A 122 3.12 -3.75 0.32
CA MET A 122 3.86 -3.33 -0.88
C MET A 122 5.26 -2.87 -0.46
N THR A 123 6.27 -3.69 -0.77
CA THR A 123 7.69 -3.42 -0.51
C THR A 123 8.50 -3.37 -1.80
N GLY A 124 9.66 -2.74 -1.73
CA GLY A 124 10.59 -2.57 -2.86
C GLY A 124 11.83 -3.46 -2.75
N ASP A 125 12.31 -3.68 -1.52
CA ASP A 125 13.47 -4.51 -1.18
C ASP A 125 13.06 -5.91 -0.72
#